data_AF-A0A9W8JXN1-F1
#
_entry.id   AF-A0A9W8JXN1-F1
#
_cell.length_a   1.000
_cell.length_b   1.000
_cell.length_c   1.000
_cell.angle_alpha   90.00
_cell.angle_beta   90.00
_cell.angle_gamma   90.00
#
_symmetry.space_group_name_H-M   'P 1'
#
loop_
_entity.id
_entity.type
_entity.pdbx_description
1 polymer ?
#
loop_
_entity_poly.entity_id
_entity_poly.type
_entity_poly.pdbx_seq_one_letter_code
_entity_poly.pdbx_strand_id
1 'polypeptide(L)'
;MQNSGASGMLRFKALPTGEEFTVIVGVHNYKHWCHIIPNFQELNKTAMLVHPTYYSGGERSGTNSGWTQLPSFEAIDKKGHKFLLVFNKAEGNNLYATLSISV
;
A
#
# COMPACT_ATOMS: atom_id res chain seq x y z
N MET A 1 -3.00 10.29 -10.87
CA MET A 1 -4.20 9.64 -11.46
C MET A 1 -5.15 10.73 -11.91
N GLN A 2 -5.90 10.54 -13.00
CA GLN A 2 -6.78 11.59 -13.53
C GLN A 2 -8.03 11.82 -12.66
N ASN A 3 -8.56 10.77 -12.00
CA ASN A 3 -9.75 10.83 -11.17
C ASN A 3 -9.63 9.95 -9.90
N SER A 4 -10.54 10.16 -8.96
CA SER A 4 -10.79 9.26 -7.82
C SER A 4 -11.27 7.88 -8.30
N GLY A 5 -10.99 6.83 -7.52
CA GLY A 5 -11.39 5.45 -7.79
C GLY A 5 -10.27 4.56 -8.34
N ALA A 6 -9.04 5.05 -8.40
CA ALA A 6 -7.88 4.31 -8.89
C ALA A 6 -6.74 4.29 -7.85
N SER A 7 -5.78 3.40 -8.07
CA SER A 7 -4.56 3.25 -7.26
C SER A 7 -3.40 2.71 -8.08
N GLY A 8 -2.19 2.84 -7.54
CA GLY A 8 -0.99 2.20 -8.05
C GLY A 8 -0.29 1.40 -6.95
N MET A 9 0.36 0.29 -7.33
CA MET A 9 1.08 -0.58 -6.42
C MET A 9 2.56 -0.65 -6.79
N LEU A 10 3.43 -0.45 -5.81
CA LEU A 10 4.87 -0.64 -5.89
C LEU A 10 5.26 -1.91 -5.14
N ARG A 11 6.16 -2.70 -5.72
CA ARG A 11 6.77 -3.87 -5.07
C ARG A 11 8.26 -3.62 -4.90
N PHE A 12 8.73 -3.80 -3.68
CA PHE A 12 10.12 -3.69 -3.29
C PHE A 12 10.66 -5.08 -2.96
N LYS A 13 11.93 -5.31 -3.28
CA LYS A 13 12.65 -6.54 -2.96
C LYS A 13 13.99 -6.17 -2.36
N ALA A 14 14.26 -6.64 -1.15
CA ALA A 14 15.55 -6.49 -0.52
C ALA A 14 16.55 -7.45 -1.18
N LEU A 15 17.75 -6.95 -1.47
CA LEU A 15 18.88 -7.76 -1.91
C LEU A 15 19.94 -7.74 -0.80
N PRO A 16 20.52 -8.89 -0.41
CA PRO A 16 20.39 -10.22 -1.01
C PRO A 16 19.31 -11.13 -0.40
N THR A 17 18.65 -10.73 0.68
CA THR A 17 17.74 -11.58 1.48
C THR A 17 16.50 -12.06 0.71
N GLY A 18 16.08 -11.32 -0.31
CA GLY A 18 14.93 -11.64 -1.14
C GLY A 18 13.57 -11.35 -0.49
N GLU A 19 13.55 -10.68 0.67
CA GLU A 19 12.31 -10.21 1.30
C GLU A 19 11.59 -9.23 0.38
N GLU A 20 10.27 -9.35 0.30
CA GLU A 20 9.45 -8.50 -0.54
C GLU A 20 8.36 -7.84 0.29
N PHE A 21 8.11 -6.57 0.02
CA PHE A 21 6.90 -5.90 0.49
C PHE A 21 6.28 -5.09 -0.64
N THR A 22 4.99 -4.79 -0.51
CA THR A 22 4.30 -3.88 -1.42
C THR A 22 3.74 -2.68 -0.70
N VAL A 23 3.62 -1.59 -1.44
CA VAL A 23 2.90 -0.39 -1.04
C VAL A 23 1.89 -0.10 -2.13
N ILE A 24 0.64 0.11 -1.75
CA ILE A 24 -0.41 0.59 -2.64
C ILE A 24 -0.88 1.95 -2.14
N VAL A 25 -1.03 2.89 -3.06
CA VAL A 25 -1.58 4.22 -2.80
C VAL A 25 -2.66 4.53 -3.83
N GLY A 26 -3.74 5.14 -3.39
CA GLY A 26 -4.86 5.47 -4.27
C GLY A 26 -5.70 6.60 -3.75
N VAL A 27 -6.76 6.90 -4.51
CA VAL A 27 -7.81 7.82 -4.10
C VAL A 27 -9.14 7.08 -4.19
N HIS A 28 -9.93 7.12 -3.12
CA HIS A 28 -11.26 6.53 -3.04
C HIS A 28 -12.20 7.52 -2.38
N ASN A 29 -13.36 7.77 -2.98
CA ASN A 29 -14.31 8.82 -2.56
C ASN A 29 -13.62 10.16 -2.23
N TYR A 30 -12.74 10.61 -3.14
CA TYR A 30 -12.01 11.88 -3.07
C TYR A 30 -11.03 12.03 -1.89
N LYS A 31 -10.71 10.94 -1.18
CA LYS A 31 -9.69 10.94 -0.13
C LYS A 31 -8.63 9.91 -0.45
N HIS A 32 -7.42 10.19 0.02
CA HIS A 32 -6.28 9.29 -0.10
C HIS A 32 -6.53 7.98 0.66
N TRP A 33 -5.89 6.92 0.21
CA TRP A 33 -5.82 5.67 0.94
C TRP A 33 -4.52 4.95 0.62
N CYS A 34 -4.10 4.06 1.52
CA CYS A 34 -2.90 3.27 1.33
C CYS A 34 -2.96 1.95 2.09
N HIS A 35 -2.09 1.01 1.72
CA HIS A 35 -1.89 -0.26 2.43
C HIS A 35 -0.47 -0.76 2.15
N ILE A 36 0.09 -1.53 3.09
CA ILE A 36 1.39 -2.21 2.97
C ILE A 36 1.21 -3.72 3.19
N ILE A 37 1.83 -4.55 2.36
CA ILE A 37 1.92 -6.00 2.57
C ILE A 37 3.39 -6.35 2.87
N PRO A 38 3.77 -6.61 4.13
CA PRO A 38 5.18 -6.67 4.56
C PRO A 38 5.91 -8.01 4.25
N ASN A 39 5.17 -9.10 4.03
CA ASN A 39 5.73 -10.43 3.71
C ASN A 39 5.25 -10.89 2.33
N PHE A 40 5.38 -10.03 1.32
CA PHE A 40 4.74 -10.21 0.02
C PHE A 40 5.22 -11.46 -0.73
N GLN A 41 6.47 -11.87 -0.52
CA GLN A 41 7.04 -13.09 -1.10
C GLN A 41 6.23 -14.35 -0.81
N GLU A 42 5.55 -14.41 0.34
CA GLU A 42 4.76 -15.58 0.76
C GLU A 42 3.50 -15.77 -0.08
N LEU A 43 3.03 -14.73 -0.77
CA LEU A 43 1.88 -14.81 -1.65
C LEU A 43 2.19 -15.54 -2.96
N ASN A 44 3.48 -15.69 -3.31
CA ASN A 44 3.95 -16.25 -4.57
C ASN A 44 3.22 -15.66 -5.80
N LYS A 45 2.99 -14.35 -5.78
CA LYS A 45 2.22 -13.59 -6.78
C LYS A 45 2.97 -12.31 -7.12
N THR A 46 2.70 -11.75 -8.30
CA THR A 46 3.20 -10.42 -8.68
C THR A 46 2.23 -9.33 -8.22
N ALA A 47 2.71 -8.08 -8.14
CA ALA A 47 1.84 -6.92 -7.87
C ALA A 47 0.67 -6.84 -8.86
N MET A 48 0.89 -7.23 -10.12
CA MET A 48 -0.15 -7.28 -11.15
C MET A 48 -1.31 -8.22 -10.80
N LEU A 49 -1.05 -9.33 -10.10
CA LEU A 49 -2.10 -10.26 -9.66
C LEU A 49 -2.77 -9.81 -8.35
N VAL A 50 -2.04 -9.11 -7.48
CA VAL A 50 -2.56 -8.69 -6.17
C VAL A 50 -3.32 -7.35 -6.25
N HIS A 51 -2.89 -6.42 -7.10
CA HIS A 51 -3.50 -5.09 -7.23
C HIS A 51 -5.01 -5.14 -7.57
N PRO A 52 -5.49 -5.99 -8.51
CA PRO A 52 -6.93 -6.11 -8.79
C PRO A 52 -7.77 -6.59 -7.60
N THR A 53 -7.17 -7.28 -6.61
CA THR A 53 -7.91 -7.80 -5.44
C THR A 53 -8.44 -6.71 -4.51
N TYR A 54 -8.00 -5.46 -4.68
CA TYR A 54 -8.52 -4.30 -3.95
C TYR A 54 -9.84 -3.76 -4.52
N TYR A 55 -10.30 -4.29 -5.66
CA TYR A 55 -11.46 -3.81 -6.39
C TYR A 55 -12.56 -4.86 -6.45
N SER A 56 -13.78 -4.43 -6.78
CA SER A 56 -14.89 -5.29 -7.22
C SER A 56 -15.22 -6.49 -6.31
N GLY A 57 -15.20 -6.30 -4.98
CA GLY A 57 -15.49 -7.38 -4.04
C GLY A 57 -14.36 -8.40 -3.88
N GLY A 58 -13.16 -8.10 -4.39
CA GLY A 58 -11.98 -8.92 -4.21
C GLY A 58 -11.56 -9.05 -2.75
N GLU A 59 -10.67 -10.02 -2.47
CA GLU A 59 -10.17 -10.37 -1.13
C GLU A 59 -9.70 -9.15 -0.31
N ARG A 60 -9.13 -8.13 -0.95
CA ARG A 60 -8.62 -6.92 -0.31
C ARG A 60 -9.52 -5.70 -0.49
N SER A 61 -10.62 -5.83 -1.24
CA SER A 61 -11.66 -4.82 -1.28
C SER A 61 -12.26 -4.67 0.11
N GLY A 62 -12.56 -3.45 0.55
CA GLY A 62 -13.11 -3.29 1.90
C GLY A 62 -12.10 -3.43 3.03
N THR A 63 -10.84 -3.85 2.77
CA THR A 63 -9.85 -3.91 3.84
C THR A 63 -9.71 -2.54 4.49
N ASN A 64 -9.58 -2.53 5.82
CA ASN A 64 -9.57 -1.38 6.75
C ASN A 64 -8.47 -0.33 6.48
N SER A 65 -7.99 -0.21 5.25
CA SER A 65 -6.93 0.68 4.78
C SER A 65 -7.37 1.45 3.53
N GLY A 66 -8.22 0.86 2.67
CA GLY A 66 -8.86 1.54 1.54
C GLY A 66 -10.09 2.38 1.91
N TRP A 67 -10.85 1.94 2.92
CA TRP A 67 -12.11 2.58 3.35
C TRP A 67 -11.93 3.53 4.53
N THR A 68 -10.95 3.26 5.38
CA THR A 68 -10.62 4.08 6.55
C THR A 68 -9.88 5.37 6.20
N GLN A 69 -9.34 5.47 4.97
CA GLN A 69 -8.71 6.68 4.44
C GLN A 69 -7.69 7.28 5.44
N LEU A 70 -6.89 6.41 6.04
CA LEU A 70 -5.96 6.78 7.11
C LEU A 70 -4.80 7.62 6.57
N PRO A 71 -4.36 8.65 7.32
CA PRO A 71 -3.22 9.48 6.94
C PRO A 71 -1.89 8.74 7.02
N SER A 72 -1.86 7.59 7.68
CA SER A 72 -0.68 6.73 7.78
C SER A 72 -1.05 5.26 7.83
N PHE A 73 -0.14 4.41 7.35
CA PHE A 73 -0.25 2.97 7.47
C PHE A 73 1.08 2.37 7.90
N GLU A 74 1.04 1.51 8.92
CA GLU A 74 2.19 0.82 9.46
C GLU A 74 2.02 -0.68 9.28
N ALA A 75 3.10 -1.35 8.88
CA ALA A 75 3.19 -2.79 8.82
C ALA A 75 4.54 -3.26 9.35
N ILE A 76 4.54 -4.43 9.97
CA ILE A 76 5.74 -5.08 10.49
C ILE A 76 5.85 -6.45 9.82
N ASP A 77 7.02 -6.80 9.27
CA ASP A 77 7.24 -8.14 8.73
C ASP A 77 7.50 -9.17 9.85
N LYS A 78 7.62 -10.45 9.48
CA LYS A 78 7.89 -11.53 10.45
C LYS A 78 9.26 -11.43 11.12
N LYS A 79 10.18 -10.61 10.59
CA LYS A 79 11.52 -10.37 11.15
C LYS A 79 11.57 -9.14 12.05
N GLY A 80 10.47 -8.37 12.11
CA GLY A 80 10.36 -7.17 12.93
C GLY A 80 10.74 -5.89 12.20
N HIS A 81 11.03 -5.93 10.89
CA HIS A 81 11.26 -4.70 10.13
C HIS A 81 9.95 -3.93 10.00
N LYS A 82 10.04 -2.60 10.16
CA LYS A 82 8.89 -1.70 10.16
C LYS A 82 8.83 -0.91 8.87
N PHE A 83 7.65 -0.92 8.24
CA PHE A 83 7.30 -0.13 7.08
C PHE A 83 6.22 0.86 7.47
N LEU A 84 6.50 2.15 7.27
CA LEU A 84 5.57 3.22 7.61
C LEU A 84 5.36 4.10 6.39
N LEU A 85 4.11 4.25 5.98
CA LEU A 85 3.71 5.25 4.99
C LEU A 85 2.95 6.38 5.68
N VAL A 86 3.31 7.63 5.43
CA VAL A 86 2.65 8.82 5.99
C VAL A 86 2.33 9.81 4.88
N PHE A 87 1.09 10.26 4.78
CA PHE A 87 0.68 11.38 3.91
C PHE A 87 1.01 12.71 4.61
N ASN A 88 2.09 13.36 4.20
CA ASN A 88 2.48 14.69 4.68
C ASN A 88 1.59 15.81 4.11
N LYS A 89 0.91 15.52 3.00
CA LYS A 89 -0.17 16.34 2.46
C LYS A 89 -1.29 15.43 1.97
N ALA A 90 -2.37 15.44 2.73
CA ALA A 90 -3.51 14.53 2.62
C ALA A 90 -4.73 15.12 1.88
N GLU A 91 -4.68 16.41 1.53
CA GLU A 91 -5.79 17.14 0.92
C GLU A 91 -5.44 17.77 -0.44
N GLY A 92 -6.50 18.05 -1.20
CA GLY A 92 -6.43 18.53 -2.58
C GLY A 92 -6.00 17.44 -3.56
N ASN A 93 -5.59 17.85 -4.75
CA ASN A 93 -5.31 16.92 -5.85
C ASN A 93 -3.83 16.51 -5.94
N ASN A 94 -2.95 17.23 -5.24
CA ASN A 94 -1.52 16.98 -5.20
C ASN A 94 -1.14 16.50 -3.79
N LEU A 95 -1.17 15.18 -3.63
CA LEU A 95 -0.88 14.48 -2.39
C LEU A 95 0.60 14.12 -2.30
N TYR A 96 1.14 14.09 -1.09
CA TYR A 96 2.54 13.75 -0.83
C TYR A 96 2.60 12.72 0.28
N ALA A 97 3.33 11.63 0.07
CA ALA A 97 3.55 10.60 1.06
C ALA A 97 5.02 10.21 1.18
N THR A 98 5.47 9.95 2.40
CA THR A 98 6.79 9.41 2.69
C THR A 98 6.66 7.95 3.09
N LEU A 99 7.44 7.08 2.44
CA LEU A 99 7.64 5.70 2.84
C LEU A 99 8.96 5.61 3.62
N SER A 100 8.89 5.19 4.87
CA SER A 100 10.04 4.92 5.73
C SER A 100 10.18 3.42 5.95
N ILE A 101 11.41 2.93 5.80
CA ILE A 101 11.77 1.52 5.99
C ILE A 101 12.78 1.48 7.12
N SER A 102 12.44 0.79 8.21
CA SER A 102 13.33 0.56 9.35
C SER A 102 13.68 -0.92 9.39
N VAL A 103 14.95 -1.21 9.14
CA VAL A 103 15.54 -2.55 9.13
C VAL A 103 16.41 -2.77 10.36
#